data_AF-A0AAV0VIY1-F1
#
_entry.id   AF-A0AAV0VIY1-F1
#
_cell.length_a   1.000
_cell.length_b   1.000
_cell.length_c   1.000
_cell.angle_alpha   90.00
_cell.angle_beta   90.00
_cell.angle_gamma   90.00
#
_symmetry.space_group_name_H-M   'P 1'
#
loop_
_entity.id
_entity.type
_entity.pdbx_description
1 polymer ?
#
loop_
_entity_poly.entity_id
_entity_poly.type
_entity_poly.pdbx_seq_one_letter_code
_entity_poly.pdbx_strand_id
1 'polypeptide(L)' 'MPRKKKKIRAPVDEPKEKLFCPRTMVRYDGSHSDYPTKWICKMCLKVILSEEAVKNHLITCSSQYNRAMPPPQMKK' A
#
# COMPACT_ATOMS: atom_id res chain seq x y z
N MET A 1 37.14 6.43 35.67
CA MET A 1 35.69 6.12 35.77
C MET A 1 35.06 6.07 34.37
N PRO A 2 34.95 4.91 33.69
CA PRO A 2 34.29 4.88 32.38
C PRO A 2 32.77 4.79 32.57
N ARG A 3 32.04 5.82 32.09
CA ARG A 3 30.57 5.85 32.09
C ARG A 3 30.04 4.75 31.16
N LYS A 4 29.42 3.72 31.74
CA LYS A 4 28.71 2.66 31.00
C LYS A 4 27.54 3.27 30.24
N LYS A 5 27.61 3.27 28.90
CA LYS A 5 26.48 3.62 28.02
C LYS A 5 25.37 2.57 28.20
N LYS A 6 24.26 2.94 28.84
CA LYS A 6 23.06 2.10 28.92
C LYS A 6 22.49 1.93 27.50
N LYS A 7 22.51 0.70 26.96
CA LYS A 7 21.76 0.34 25.75
C LYS A 7 20.27 0.41 26.11
N ILE A 8 19.60 1.45 25.62
CA ILE A 8 18.14 1.56 25.66
C ILE A 8 17.62 0.42 24.79
N ARG A 9 17.05 -0.61 25.41
CA ARG A 9 16.37 -1.68 24.68
C ARG A 9 15.11 -1.06 24.09
N ALA A 10 15.04 -0.98 22.77
CA ALA A 10 13.82 -0.56 22.07
C ALA A 10 12.65 -1.47 22.53
N PRO A 11 11.45 -0.93 22.71
CA PRO A 11 10.28 -1.74 22.98
C PRO A 11 10.10 -2.74 21.82
N VAL A 12 9.96 -4.02 22.19
CA VAL A 12 9.63 -5.09 21.26
C VAL A 12 8.21 -4.80 20.80
N ASP A 13 8.05 -4.18 19.62
CA ASP A 13 6.74 -4.07 18.97
C ASP A 13 6.26 -5.51 18.79
N GLU A 14 5.19 -5.86 19.50
CA GLU A 14 4.46 -7.10 19.30
C GLU A 14 4.25 -7.29 17.79
N PRO A 15 4.33 -8.52 17.25
CA PRO A 15 4.12 -8.74 15.83
C PRO A 15 2.66 -8.39 15.50
N LYS A 16 2.39 -7.12 15.20
CA LYS A 16 1.13 -6.68 14.61
C LYS A 16 0.95 -7.55 13.39
N GLU A 17 -0.11 -8.35 13.42
CA GLU A 17 -0.53 -9.17 12.30
C GLU A 17 -0.46 -8.29 11.06
N LYS A 18 0.43 -8.66 10.13
CA LYS A 18 0.71 -7.81 8.97
C LYS A 18 -0.55 -7.75 8.14
N LEU A 19 -1.31 -6.68 8.32
CA LEU A 19 -2.49 -6.38 7.55
C LEU A 19 -2.13 -6.44 6.06
N PHE A 20 -2.93 -7.16 5.26
CA PHE A 20 -2.65 -7.37 3.85
C PHE A 20 -2.57 -6.03 3.11
N CYS A 21 -1.35 -5.63 2.76
CA CYS A 21 -1.06 -4.43 1.99
C CYS A 21 0.08 -4.73 1.01
N PRO A 22 -0.22 -5.04 -0.26
CA PRO A 22 0.81 -5.27 -1.27
C PRO A 22 1.63 -4.01 -1.51
N ARG A 23 2.91 -4.16 -1.85
CA ARG A 23 3.88 -3.04 -1.98
C ARG A 23 3.45 -1.96 -2.99
N THR A 24 2.74 -2.38 -4.02
CA THR A 24 2.22 -1.55 -5.12
C THR A 24 0.93 -0.80 -4.75
N MET A 25 0.39 -1.03 -3.56
CA MET A 25 -0.82 -0.36 -3.08
C MET A 25 -0.60 0.37 -1.75
N VAL A 26 -1.54 1.23 -1.43
CA VAL A 26 -1.66 1.92 -0.15
C VAL A 26 -2.98 1.48 0.47
N ARG A 27 -2.94 0.96 1.70
CA ARG A 27 -4.14 0.59 2.47
C ARG A 27 -4.49 1.75 3.41
N TYR A 28 -5.76 2.12 3.43
CA TYR A 28 -6.37 3.06 4.36
C TYR A 28 -7.40 2.32 5.18
N ASP A 29 -7.16 2.24 6.48
CA ASP A 29 -8.10 1.69 7.47
C ASP A 29 -8.72 2.84 8.28
N GLY A 30 -9.96 2.64 8.72
CA GLY A 30 -10.62 3.57 9.62
C GLY A 30 -11.34 4.74 8.93
N SER A 31 -11.74 4.57 7.65
CA SER A 31 -12.66 5.55 7.06
C SER A 31 -14.06 5.43 7.67
N HIS A 32 -14.63 6.57 8.09
CA HIS A 32 -16.03 6.76 8.53
C HIS A 32 -17.07 6.57 7.38
N SER A 33 -16.77 5.71 6.42
CA SER A 33 -17.62 5.38 5.28
C SER A 33 -18.14 3.95 5.40
N ASP A 34 -19.08 3.55 4.53
CA ASP A 34 -19.58 2.17 4.42
C ASP A 34 -18.49 1.11 4.16
N TYR A 35 -17.29 1.55 3.77
CA TYR A 35 -16.12 0.71 3.56
C TYR A 35 -15.04 1.03 4.60
N PRO A 36 -14.79 0.14 5.58
CA PRO A 36 -13.83 0.38 6.65
C PRO A 36 -12.37 0.33 6.19
N THR A 37 -12.11 -0.39 5.09
CA THR A 37 -10.77 -0.53 4.49
C THR A 37 -10.82 -0.26 3.00
N LYS A 38 -9.88 0.56 2.52
CA LYS A 38 -9.73 0.90 1.10
C LYS A 38 -8.28 0.69 0.69
N TRP A 39 -8.04 0.18 -0.51
CA TRP A 39 -6.73 0.05 -1.10
C TRP A 39 -6.64 0.89 -2.36
N ILE A 40 -5.57 1.65 -2.51
CA ILE A 40 -5.32 2.48 -3.68
C ILE A 40 -4.08 1.96 -4.39
N CYS A 41 -4.21 1.63 -5.67
CA CYS A 41 -3.07 1.21 -6.47
C CYS A 41 -2.20 2.41 -6.86
N LYS A 42 -0.89 2.35 -6.60
CA LYS A 42 0.05 3.44 -6.95
C LYS A 42 0.27 3.58 -8.45
N MET A 43 -0.07 2.54 -9.22
CA MET A 43 0.25 2.44 -10.64
C MET A 43 -0.90 2.93 -11.53
N CYS A 44 -2.14 2.58 -11.19
CA CYS A 44 -3.32 3.00 -11.94
C CYS A 44 -4.25 3.95 -11.16
N LEU A 45 -3.90 4.28 -9.91
CA LEU A 45 -4.68 5.13 -9.00
C LEU A 45 -6.13 4.64 -8.76
N LYS A 46 -6.41 3.37 -9.06
CA LYS A 46 -7.72 2.76 -8.84
C LYS A 46 -7.92 2.46 -7.35
N VAL A 47 -9.08 2.87 -6.84
CA VAL A 47 -9.54 2.54 -5.49
C VAL A 47 -10.24 1.19 -5.50
N ILE A 48 -9.87 0.35 -4.56
CA ILE A 48 -10.39 -1.01 -4.37
C ILE A 48 -10.87 -1.12 -2.94
N LEU A 49 -12.04 -1.70 -2.75
CA LEU A 49 -12.75 -1.69 -1.46
C LEU A 49 -12.80 -3.08 -0.80
N SER A 50 -12.17 -4.09 -1.42
CA SER A 50 -12.21 -5.48 -0.97
C SER A 50 -10.87 -6.17 -1.23
N GLU A 51 -10.45 -7.04 -0.31
CA GLU A 51 -9.18 -7.76 -0.43
C GLU A 51 -9.13 -8.69 -1.66
N GLU A 52 -10.24 -9.35 -1.99
CA GLU A 52 -10.34 -10.25 -3.14
C GLU A 52 -10.14 -9.49 -4.47
N ALA A 53 -10.71 -8.29 -4.55
CA ALA A 53 -10.52 -7.39 -5.68
C ALA A 53 -9.07 -6.90 -5.76
N VAL A 54 -8.38 -6.72 -4.63
CA VAL A 54 -6.95 -6.41 -4.60
C VAL A 54 -6.14 -7.56 -5.21
N LYS A 55 -6.39 -8.81 -4.79
CA LYS A 55 -5.66 -9.98 -5.32
C LYS A 55 -5.81 -10.09 -6.84
N ASN A 56 -7.04 -9.95 -7.35
CA ASN A 56 -7.30 -9.92 -8.80
C ASN A 56 -6.64 -8.73 -9.51
N HIS A 57 -6.63 -7.56 -8.86
CA HIS A 57 -6.00 -6.37 -9.39
C HIS A 57 -4.47 -6.50 -9.47
N LEU A 58 -3.82 -7.16 -8.52
CA LEU A 58 -2.36 -7.34 -8.56
C LEU A 58 -1.91 -8.15 -9.78
N ILE A 59 -2.69 -9.17 -10.16
CA ILE A 59 -2.43 -10.03 -11.33
C ILE A 59 -2.57 -9.23 -12.64
N THR A 60 -3.60 -8.40 -12.72
CA THR A 60 -3.96 -7.67 -13.94
C THR A 60 -3.19 -6.35 -14.11
N CYS A 61 -3.02 -5.58 -13.03
CA CYS A 61 -2.41 -4.25 -13.06
C CYS A 61 -0.89 -4.28 -13.23
N SER A 62 -0.21 -5.26 -12.63
CA SER A 62 1.25 -5.44 -12.82
C SER A 62 1.61 -5.66 -14.29
N SER A 63 0.71 -6.26 -15.07
CA SER A 63 0.90 -6.51 -16.49
C SER A 63 0.60 -5.28 -17.36
N GLN A 64 -0.31 -4.40 -16.93
CA GLN A 64 -0.76 -3.25 -17.71
C GLN A 64 0.12 -2.01 -17.57
N TYR A 65 0.81 -1.82 -16.44
CA TYR A 65 1.71 -0.68 -16.25
C TYR A 65 2.81 -0.61 -17.31
N ASN A 66 3.31 -1.77 -17.75
CA ASN A 66 4.30 -1.85 -18.83
C ASN A 66 3.72 -1.46 -20.20
N ARG A 67 2.40 -1.28 -20.33
CA ARG A 67 1.71 -1.07 -21.62
C ARG A 67 1.02 0.28 -21.74
N ALA A 68 0.87 1.04 -20.65
CA ALA A 68 0.00 2.22 -20.63
C ALA A 68 0.76 3.50 -20.28
N MET A 69 1.47 4.04 -21.27
CA MET A 69 1.56 5.50 -21.41
C MET A 69 1.58 5.85 -22.91
N PRO A 70 0.44 6.12 -23.56
CA PRO A 70 0.47 7.02 -24.69
C PRO A 70 0.84 8.42 -24.17
N PRO A 71 1.77 9.15 -24.82
CA PRO A 71 2.12 10.51 -24.41
C PRO A 71 0.86 11.39 -24.41
N PRO A 72 0.74 12.37 -23.50
CA PRO A 72 -0.36 13.32 -23.52
C PRO A 72 -0.35 14.00 -24.89
N GLN A 73 -1.39 13.74 -25.69
CA GLN A 73 -1.55 14.40 -26.98
C GLN A 73 -1.80 15.89 -26.71
N MET A 74 -0.75 16.71 -26.81
CA MET A 74 -0.88 18.16 -26.91
C MET A 74 -1.68 18.45 -28.19
N LYS A 75 -2.95 18.81 -28.01
CA LYS A 75 -3.73 19.46 -29.06
C LYS A 75 -3.17 20.87 -29.23
N LYS A 76 -2.69 21.17 -30.44
CA LYS A 76 -2.26 22.51 -30.87
C LYS A 76 -3.46 23.42 -31.08
#